data_AF-A0A6L5QVF9-F1
#
_entry.id   AF-A0A6L5QVF9-F1
#
_cell.length_a   1.000
_cell.length_b   1.000
_cell.length_c   1.000
_cell.angle_alpha   90.00
_cell.angle_beta   90.00
_cell.angle_gamma   90.00
#
_symmetry.space_group_name_H-M   'P 1'
#
loop_
_entity.id
_entity.type
_entity.pdbx_description
1 polymer ?
#
loop_
_entity_poly.entity_id
_entity_poly.type
_entity_poly.pdbx_seq_one_letter_code
_entity_poly.pdbx_strand_id
1 'polypeptide(L)'
;MNYVYIGMAGHVTCIDKSTGREVWRTKIKKGSSLTNLIKEGNQIIAYSGGHLFALNALTGDIQWENELKGLGYSYCIIAGSDQTSGASASAATAQQTATAASVVATTTAAT
;
A
#
# COMPACT_ATOMS: atom_id res chain seq x y z
N MET A 1 7.21 5.56 14.65
CA MET A 1 7.95 4.52 13.92
C MET A 1 7.73 4.70 12.43
N ASN A 2 8.80 4.83 11.65
CA ASN A 2 8.74 5.14 10.22
C ASN A 2 9.09 3.87 9.41
N TYR A 3 8.10 3.00 9.19
CA TYR A 3 8.27 1.74 8.44
C TYR A 3 7.54 1.78 7.10
N VAL A 4 8.08 1.07 6.11
CA VAL A 4 7.40 0.76 4.85
C VAL A 4 7.22 -0.75 4.77
N TYR A 5 6.02 -1.17 4.36
CA TYR A 5 5.66 -2.58 4.22
C TYR A 5 5.52 -2.90 2.74
N ILE A 6 6.11 -4.01 2.32
CA ILE A 6 6.21 -4.41 0.91
C ILE A 6 5.68 -5.83 0.77
N GLY A 7 4.71 -6.02 -0.13
CA GLY A 7 4.16 -7.31 -0.50
C GLY A 7 4.75 -7.73 -1.84
N MET A 8 5.52 -8.82 -1.88
CA MET A 8 6.11 -9.30 -3.13
C MET A 8 6.35 -10.80 -3.09
N ALA A 9 5.97 -11.49 -4.17
CA ALA A 9 6.24 -12.92 -4.36
C ALA A 9 5.81 -13.84 -3.19
N GLY A 10 4.71 -13.51 -2.52
CA GLY A 10 4.21 -14.25 -1.36
C GLY A 10 4.97 -13.97 -0.06
N HIS A 11 5.74 -12.89 -0.02
CA HIS A 11 6.38 -12.36 1.17
C HIS A 11 5.78 -11.01 1.56
N VAL A 12 5.77 -10.75 2.87
CA VAL A 12 5.57 -9.43 3.46
C VAL A 12 6.89 -9.03 4.10
N THR A 13 7.41 -7.85 3.76
CA THR A 13 8.68 -7.35 4.30
C THR A 13 8.46 -5.98 4.91
N CYS A 14 9.02 -5.74 6.10
CA CYS A 14 9.09 -4.43 6.71
C CYS A 14 10.50 -3.86 6.58
N ILE A 15 10.59 -2.64 6.08
CA ILE A 15 11.83 -1.89 5.93
C ILE A 15 11.74 -0.63 6.79
N ASP A 16 12.82 -0.32 7.50
CA ASP A 16 12.99 0.97 8.17
C ASP A 16 13.17 2.07 7.11
N LYS A 17 12.27 3.05 7.07
CA LYS A 17 12.26 4.10 6.04
C LYS A 17 13.42 5.08 6.18
N SER A 18 14.05 5.17 7.34
CA SER A 18 15.18 6.08 7.57
C SER A 18 16.50 5.47 7.12
N THR A 19 16.66 4.15 7.28
CA THR A 19 17.91 3.45 6.99
C THR A 19 17.87 2.55 5.76
N GLY A 20 16.67 2.23 5.26
CA GLY A 20 16.47 1.26 4.17
C GLY A 20 16.73 -0.20 4.58
N ARG A 21 16.98 -0.47 5.86
CA ARG A 21 17.28 -1.82 6.35
C ARG A 21 16.01 -2.64 6.56
N GLU A 22 16.09 -3.91 6.21
CA GLU A 22 15.06 -4.88 6.54
C GLU A 22 14.98 -5.09 8.06
N VAL A 23 13.78 -4.90 8.61
CA VAL A 23 13.47 -5.14 10.03
C VAL A 23 13.02 -6.58 10.20
N TRP A 24 12.10 -7.02 9.35
CA TRP A 24 11.60 -8.39 9.31
C TRP A 24 11.07 -8.73 7.93
N ARG A 25 11.02 -10.05 7.64
CA ARG A 25 10.38 -10.61 6.45
C ARG A 25 9.66 -11.90 6.80
N THR A 26 8.42 -12.01 6.35
CA THR A 26 7.56 -13.17 6.56
C THR A 26 7.13 -13.74 5.23
N LYS A 27 7.29 -15.05 5.05
CA LYS A 27 6.75 -15.77 3.90
C LYS A 27 5.34 -16.24 4.23
N ILE A 28 4.34 -15.69 3.53
CA ILE A 28 2.92 -15.98 3.80
C ILE A 28 2.35 -17.01 2.82
N LYS A 29 2.84 -17.05 1.57
CA LYS A 29 2.39 -18.04 0.60
C LYS A 29 3.50 -18.38 -0.40
N LYS A 30 3.63 -19.65 -0.78
CA LYS A 30 4.59 -20.09 -1.81
C LYS A 30 3.99 -19.91 -3.20
N GLY A 31 4.80 -19.41 -4.14
CA GLY A 31 4.47 -19.42 -5.57
C GLY A 31 3.42 -18.40 -6.01
N SER A 32 3.02 -17.48 -5.15
CA SER A 32 2.14 -16.38 -5.53
C SER A 32 2.95 -15.26 -6.15
N SER A 33 2.56 -14.80 -7.33
CA SER A 33 3.20 -13.67 -8.02
C SER A 33 2.82 -12.32 -7.41
N LEU A 34 1.64 -12.23 -6.80
CA LEU A 34 1.05 -11.00 -6.29
C LEU A 34 0.84 -11.07 -4.78
N THR A 35 1.11 -9.96 -4.11
CA THR A 35 0.87 -9.83 -2.68
C THR A 35 0.38 -8.43 -2.41
N ASN A 36 -0.92 -8.30 -2.12
CA ASN A 36 -1.54 -7.00 -1.84
C ASN A 36 -1.56 -6.77 -0.33
N LEU A 37 -1.33 -5.55 0.13
CA LEU A 37 -1.22 -5.19 1.54
C LEU A 37 -2.12 -4.00 1.89
N ILE A 38 -2.66 -4.01 3.10
CA ILE A 38 -3.17 -2.82 3.79
C ILE A 38 -2.70 -2.85 5.25
N LYS A 39 -2.45 -1.68 5.83
CA LYS A 39 -2.11 -1.54 7.24
C LYS A 39 -3.31 -0.99 8.00
N GLU A 40 -3.74 -1.69 9.05
CA GLU A 40 -4.80 -1.26 9.96
C GLU A 40 -4.27 -1.32 11.40
N GLY A 41 -4.16 -0.18 12.07
CA GLY A 41 -3.59 -0.11 13.42
C GLY A 41 -2.21 -0.78 13.51
N ASN A 42 -2.11 -1.86 14.31
CA ASN A 42 -0.88 -2.64 14.50
C ASN A 42 -0.85 -3.95 13.67
N GLN A 43 -1.71 -4.07 12.66
CA GLN A 43 -1.79 -5.23 11.78
C GLN A 43 -1.48 -4.85 10.33
N ILE A 44 -0.86 -5.79 9.62
CA ILE A 44 -0.76 -5.80 8.16
C ILE A 44 -1.70 -6.89 7.66
N ILE A 45 -2.71 -6.51 6.92
CA ILE A 45 -3.58 -7.44 6.21
C ILE A 45 -2.97 -7.68 4.84
N ALA A 46 -2.67 -8.94 4.52
CA ALA A 46 -2.00 -9.34 3.31
C ALA A 46 -2.83 -10.36 2.54
N TYR A 47 -3.07 -10.10 1.25
CA TYR A 47 -3.64 -11.08 0.34
C TYR A 47 -2.54 -11.71 -0.50
N SER A 48 -2.46 -13.04 -0.52
CA SER A 48 -1.57 -13.77 -1.41
C SER A 48 -2.08 -15.16 -1.73
N GLY A 49 -2.07 -15.50 -3.02
CA GLY A 49 -2.37 -16.84 -3.52
C GLY A 49 -3.73 -17.38 -3.07
N GLY A 50 -4.78 -16.53 -3.08
CA GLY A 50 -6.13 -16.93 -2.65
C GLY A 50 -6.39 -16.80 -1.15
N HIS A 51 -5.39 -16.47 -0.33
CA HIS A 51 -5.51 -16.42 1.12
C HIS A 51 -5.37 -14.98 1.63
N LEU A 52 -6.03 -14.69 2.74
CA LEU A 52 -5.88 -13.46 3.52
C LEU A 52 -5.15 -13.79 4.82
N PHE A 53 -4.19 -12.96 5.20
CA PHE A 53 -3.41 -13.11 6.43
C PHE A 53 -3.45 -11.80 7.20
N ALA A 54 -3.45 -11.86 8.53
CA ALA A 54 -3.04 -10.73 9.35
C ALA A 54 -1.68 -11.01 9.98
N LEU A 55 -0.79 -10.04 9.88
CA LEU A 55 0.52 -10.07 10.50
C LEU A 55 0.61 -8.96 11.54
N ASN A 56 1.31 -9.22 12.64
CA ASN A 56 1.72 -8.15 13.55
C ASN A 56 2.69 -7.21 12.82
N ALA A 57 2.39 -5.91 12.79
CA ALA A 57 3.19 -4.93 12.05
C ALA A 57 4.61 -4.74 12.61
N LEU A 58 4.83 -5.01 13.89
CA LEU A 58 6.14 -4.83 14.54
C LEU A 58 7.04 -6.05 14.38
N THR A 59 6.48 -7.26 14.42
CA THR A 59 7.25 -8.50 14.44
C THR A 59 7.20 -9.28 13.13
N GLY A 60 6.16 -9.07 12.33
CA GLY A 60 5.88 -9.86 11.12
C GLY A 60 5.20 -11.20 11.41
N ASP A 61 4.86 -11.51 12.66
CA ASP A 61 4.22 -12.78 13.01
C ASP A 61 2.81 -12.89 12.44
N ILE A 62 2.49 -14.02 11.83
CA ILE A 62 1.14 -14.32 11.34
C ILE A 62 0.25 -14.54 12.56
N GLN A 63 -0.77 -13.70 12.70
CA GLN A 63 -1.77 -13.78 13.78
C GLN A 63 -2.95 -14.66 13.38
N TRP A 64 -3.37 -14.58 12.11
CA TRP A 64 -4.41 -15.45 11.56
C TRP A 64 -4.30 -15.57 10.04
N GLU A 65 -4.98 -16.58 9.50
CA GLU A 65 -5.12 -16.88 8.08
C GLU A 65 -6.58 -17.21 7.74
N ASN A 66 -7.04 -16.77 6.57
CA ASN A 66 -8.34 -17.11 5.99
C ASN A 66 -8.13 -17.53 4.53
N GLU A 67 -8.59 -18.72 4.17
CA GLU A 67 -8.39 -19.32 2.84
C GLU A 67 -9.29 -18.75 1.74
N LEU A 68 -10.25 -17.87 2.07
CA LEU A 68 -11.24 -17.31 1.13
C LEU A 68 -11.90 -18.39 0.23
N LYS A 69 -12.28 -19.51 0.84
CA LYS A 69 -12.79 -20.70 0.14
C LYS A 69 -13.90 -20.34 -0.83
N GLY A 70 -13.77 -20.81 -2.07
CA GLY A 70 -14.77 -20.62 -3.13
C GLY A 70 -14.63 -19.33 -3.95
N LEU A 71 -13.70 -18.43 -3.62
CA LEU A 71 -13.47 -17.19 -4.38
C LEU A 71 -12.38 -17.29 -5.45
N GLY A 72 -11.63 -18.40 -5.47
CA GLY A 72 -10.58 -18.67 -6.47
C GLY A 72 -9.32 -17.82 -6.30
N TYR A 73 -8.52 -17.73 -7.37
CA TYR A 73 -7.18 -17.13 -7.40
C TYR A 73 -7.15 -15.86 -8.26
N SER A 74 -7.91 -14.85 -7.86
CA SER A 74 -8.03 -13.59 -8.62
C SER A 74 -7.31 -12.42 -7.93
N TYR A 75 -7.34 -11.25 -8.55
CA TYR A 75 -6.86 -10.02 -7.91
C TYR A 75 -7.76 -9.67 -6.71
N CYS A 76 -7.16 -9.36 -5.57
CA CYS A 76 -7.88 -8.89 -4.39
C CYS A 76 -7.73 -7.39 -4.24
N ILE A 77 -8.84 -6.70 -3.96
CA ILE A 77 -8.88 -5.30 -3.53
C ILE A 77 -9.30 -5.31 -2.07
N ILE A 78 -8.54 -4.63 -1.21
CA ILE A 78 -8.80 -4.58 0.23
C ILE A 78 -9.19 -3.14 0.57
N ALA A 79 -10.40 -2.96 1.12
CA ALA A 79 -10.82 -1.69 1.69
C ALA A 79 -10.42 -1.65 3.16
N GLY A 80 -9.91 -0.51 3.63
CA GLY A 80 -9.61 -0.30 5.04
C GLY A 80 -10.56 0.71 5.67
N SER A 81 -10.77 0.60 6.98
CA SER A 81 -11.62 1.55 7.72
C SER A 81 -11.00 2.96 7.79
N ASP A 82 -9.67 3.06 7.75
CA ASP A 82 -8.91 4.31 7.93
C ASP A 82 -8.41 4.89 6.60
N GLN A 83 -9.22 4.81 5.55
CA GLN A 83 -8.98 5.60 4.32
C GLN A 83 -9.25 7.08 4.60
N THR A 84 -8.43 7.72 5.45
CA THR A 84 -8.26 9.17 5.37
C THR A 84 -7.47 9.41 4.09
N SER A 85 -8.21 9.62 3.01
CA SER A 85 -7.76 10.02 1.68
C SER A 85 -6.54 10.94 1.75
N GLY A 86 -5.35 10.40 1.45
CA GLY A 86 -4.09 11.10 1.71
C GLY A 86 -2.98 10.77 0.72
N ALA A 87 -3.31 10.60 -0.56
CA ALA A 87 -2.29 10.61 -1.63
C ALA A 87 -2.80 10.97 -3.05
N SER A 88 -4.11 11.09 -3.29
CA SER A 88 -4.63 11.48 -4.61
C SER A 88 -5.62 12.65 -4.61
N ALA A 89 -6.24 13.00 -3.49
CA ALA A 89 -7.14 14.17 -3.45
C ALA A 89 -6.39 15.50 -3.33
N SER A 90 -5.36 15.60 -2.47
CA SER A 90 -4.59 16.85 -2.30
C SER A 90 -3.54 17.08 -3.39
N ALA A 91 -3.00 16.02 -4.00
CA ALA A 91 -2.09 16.14 -5.14
C ALA A 91 -2.82 16.61 -6.41
N ALA A 92 -4.09 16.22 -6.61
CA ALA A 92 -4.90 16.68 -7.73
C ALA A 92 -5.28 18.18 -7.61
N THR A 93 -5.56 18.68 -6.41
CA THR A 93 -5.92 20.10 -6.22
C THR A 93 -4.70 21.02 -6.29
N ALA A 94 -3.50 20.56 -5.92
CA ALA A 94 -2.28 21.36 -5.99
C ALA A 94 -1.72 21.51 -7.43
N GLN A 95 -1.96 20.53 -8.30
CA GLN A 95 -1.50 20.60 -9.70
C GLN A 95 -2.43 21.44 -10.60
N GLN A 96 -3.66 21.71 -10.16
CA GLN A 96 -4.65 22.47 -10.93
C GLN A 96 -4.58 24.00 -10.69
N THR A 97 -3.95 24.47 -9.61
CA THR A 97 -3.71 25.91 -9.39
C THR A 97 -2.41 26.42 -10.01
N ALA A 98 -1.42 25.55 -10.24
CA ALA A 98 -0.15 25.94 -10.88
C ALA A 98 -0.27 26.13 -12.40
N THR A 99 -1.16 25.40 -13.07
CA THR A 99 -1.37 25.53 -14.53
C THR A 99 -2.28 26.69 -14.91
N ALA A 100 -3.10 27.21 -13.98
CA ALA A 100 -3.87 28.44 -14.18
C ALA A 100 -2.99 29.71 -14.14
N ALA A 101 -1.90 29.69 -13.38
CA ALA A 101 -0.98 30.84 -13.27
C ALA A 101 -0.11 31.04 -14.53
N SER A 102 0.17 29.98 -15.29
CA SER A 102 0.97 30.06 -16.52
C SER A 102 0.17 30.48 -17.77
N VAL A 103 -1.17 30.42 -17.74
CA VAL A 103 -2.02 30.84 -18.87
C VAL A 103 -2.31 32.35 -18.85
N VAL A 104 -2.29 32.98 -17.68
CA VAL A 104 -2.49 34.44 -17.54
C VAL A 104 -1.25 35.24 -17.95
N ALA A 105 -0.05 34.65 -17.90
CA ALA A 105 1.20 35.33 -18.20
C ALA A 105 1.52 35.46 -19.71
N THR A 106 0.89 34.67 -20.59
CA THR A 106 1.17 34.68 -22.04
C THR A 106 0.21 35.53 -22.85
N THR A 107 -0.92 35.98 -22.30
CA THR A 107 -1.89 36.84 -23.02
C THR A 107 -1.65 38.33 -22.84
N THR A 108 -0.84 38.75 -21.87
CA THR A 108 -0.47 40.17 -21.65
C THR A 108 0.79 40.62 -22.39
N ALA A 109 1.52 39.68 -23.02
CA ALA A 109 2.77 39.97 -23.73
C ALA A 109 2.60 40.09 -25.27
N ALA A 110 1.38 39.96 -25.79
CA ALA A 110 1.07 40.15 -27.22
C ALA A 110 0.16 41.36 -27.41
N THR A 111 0.71 42.56 -27.22
CA THR A 111 0.20 43.81 -27.80
C THR A 111 1.39 44.65 -28.23
#